data_AF-A0A7J6HB88-F1
#
_entry.id   AF-A0A7J6HB88-F1
#
_cell.length_a   1.000
_cell.length_b   1.000
_cell.length_c   1.000
_cell.angle_alpha   90.00
_cell.angle_beta   90.00
_cell.angle_gamma   90.00
#
_symmetry.space_group_name_H-M   'P 1'
#
loop_
_entity.id
_entity.type
_entity.pdbx_description
1 polymer ?
#
loop_
_entity_poly.entity_id
_entity_poly.type
_entity_poly.pdbx_seq_one_letter_code
_entity_poly.pdbx_strand_id
1 'polypeptide(L)'
;MAAENVLIQTYAMFVFLISRLIFSFGNKSKPWISTTTTTNNKGPTTTPLFPNNNKENGYNLRNDSEALEMASSDYGNMVREIPAAVLDPSSINDIANLIKSSNNSSTPFRIAPRGQGHSIRGQAMAKNGVVINMTALKGHRNGTGIVVSGNRTASGSGYYYYADVGGEQLWIDVLHATLEHGLSPVSWTDYLYLTVGGTLSNAGISGTAFRYGPQISNVYELDVITGKGEFVTCSAHKNSELFHAVLGGLGQFGVIVRARIVLEPAPKRVKWVRMLYTNFSEFAEDQERLIKMNDRKDKNALDYLEDRVRSGELKLQSQGLWEVPHPWLNLFIPKSRIEEFNAAVFKDIVLKRNITTGPVLLYPMNRNK
;
A
#
# COMPACT_ATOMS: atom_id res chain seq x y z
N MET A 1 14.25 25.16 -31.81
CA MET A 1 13.37 25.55 -30.68
C MET A 1 13.17 24.32 -29.82
N ALA A 2 13.90 24.23 -28.71
CA ALA A 2 13.71 23.15 -27.74
C ALA A 2 12.39 23.43 -27.01
N ALA A 3 11.46 22.48 -27.05
CA ALA A 3 10.32 22.50 -26.15
C ALA A 3 10.87 22.45 -24.72
N GLU A 4 10.64 23.50 -23.93
CA GLU A 4 10.76 23.39 -22.48
C GLU A 4 9.87 22.22 -22.06
N ASN A 5 10.48 21.13 -21.62
CA ASN A 5 9.80 20.08 -20.88
C ASN A 5 9.30 20.73 -19.59
N VAL A 6 8.12 21.33 -19.64
CA VAL A 6 7.42 21.84 -18.46
C VAL A 6 7.27 20.64 -17.53
N LEU A 7 8.04 20.62 -16.45
CA LEU A 7 7.86 19.67 -15.36
C LEU A 7 6.45 19.90 -14.80
N ILE A 8 5.49 19.10 -15.28
CA ILE A 8 4.15 19.11 -14.72
C ILE A 8 4.25 18.41 -13.37
N GLN A 9 4.31 19.22 -12.32
CA GLN A 9 4.40 18.76 -10.95
C GLN A 9 2.98 18.53 -10.39
N THR A 10 2.85 17.46 -9.60
CA THR A 10 1.66 17.16 -8.81
C THR A 10 2.11 17.00 -7.37
N TYR A 11 1.40 17.61 -6.43
CA TYR A 11 1.65 17.41 -5.01
C TYR A 11 0.98 16.12 -4.53
N ALA A 12 1.75 15.29 -3.82
CA ALA A 12 1.17 14.27 -2.97
C ALA A 12 0.90 14.87 -1.60
N MET A 13 -0.28 14.58 -1.05
CA MET A 13 -0.65 15.00 0.29
C MET A 13 -1.22 13.83 1.09
N PHE A 14 -0.72 13.68 2.32
CA PHE A 14 -1.23 12.73 3.29
C PHE A 14 -1.63 13.50 4.55
N VAL A 15 -2.93 13.50 4.85
CA VAL A 15 -3.50 14.17 6.03
C VAL A 15 -3.82 13.13 7.07
N PHE A 16 -3.07 13.16 8.16
CA PHE A 16 -3.25 12.27 9.29
C PHE A 16 -4.21 12.94 10.27
N LEU A 17 -5.52 12.75 10.10
CA LEU A 17 -6.50 13.33 11.02
C LEU A 17 -6.42 12.61 12.37
N ILE A 18 -6.17 13.35 13.47
CA ILE A 18 -6.25 12.80 14.82
C ILE A 18 -7.73 12.80 15.22
N SER A 19 -8.20 11.66 15.68
CA SER A 19 -9.58 11.33 16.03
C SER A 19 -10.11 12.03 17.30
N ARG A 20 -9.81 13.33 17.47
CA ARG A 20 -10.70 14.23 18.24
C ARG A 20 -11.83 14.82 17.37
N LEU A 21 -11.75 14.68 16.04
CA LEU A 21 -12.74 15.29 15.13
C LEU A 21 -14.13 14.67 15.12
N ILE A 22 -14.31 13.45 15.65
CA ILE A 22 -15.65 12.83 15.73
C ILE A 22 -16.56 13.58 16.73
N PHE A 23 -16.00 14.48 17.56
CA PHE A 23 -16.78 15.29 18.52
C PHE A 23 -17.08 16.73 18.08
N SER A 24 -16.58 17.21 16.92
CA SER A 24 -16.74 18.63 16.52
C SER A 24 -17.91 18.89 15.54
N PHE A 25 -18.61 17.85 15.10
CA PHE A 25 -19.83 17.97 14.30
C PHE A 25 -21.05 17.58 15.12
N GLY A 26 -21.60 18.54 15.86
CA GLY A 26 -22.98 18.51 16.35
C GLY A 26 -23.22 17.71 17.63
N ASN A 27 -23.69 18.42 18.65
CA ASN A 27 -24.31 17.85 19.84
C ASN A 27 -25.36 16.77 19.48
N LYS A 28 -25.27 15.61 20.16
CA LYS A 28 -26.19 14.46 20.16
C LYS A 28 -26.10 13.42 19.02
N SER A 29 -24.91 13.00 18.60
CA SER A 29 -24.75 11.66 18.00
C SER A 29 -23.99 10.75 18.95
N LYS A 30 -24.69 9.72 19.47
CA LYS A 30 -24.08 8.54 20.08
C LYS A 30 -22.98 8.01 19.14
N PRO A 31 -21.93 7.33 19.66
CA PRO A 31 -20.98 6.63 18.81
C PRO A 31 -21.77 5.81 17.79
N TRP A 32 -21.31 5.76 16.54
CA TRP A 32 -21.89 4.90 15.51
C TRP A 32 -21.50 3.44 15.80
N ILE A 33 -21.82 2.98 17.01
CA ILE A 33 -22.21 1.61 17.27
C ILE A 33 -23.52 1.51 16.49
N SER A 34 -23.46 0.92 15.30
CA SER A 34 -24.65 0.24 14.77
C SER A 34 -25.19 -0.54 15.95
N THR A 35 -26.34 -0.14 16.49
CA THR A 35 -27.09 -0.92 17.47
C THR A 35 -27.23 -2.29 16.85
N THR A 36 -26.37 -3.21 17.26
CA THR A 36 -26.64 -4.63 17.15
C THR A 36 -27.83 -4.81 18.06
N THR A 37 -29.02 -4.71 17.49
CA THR A 37 -30.20 -5.23 18.15
C THR A 37 -29.86 -6.68 18.39
N THR A 38 -29.55 -7.03 19.64
CA THR A 38 -29.50 -8.41 20.11
C THR A 38 -30.94 -8.93 20.07
N THR A 39 -31.49 -9.07 18.87
CA THR A 39 -32.60 -9.99 18.68
C THR A 39 -32.01 -11.36 18.88
N ASN A 40 -32.43 -12.05 19.94
CA ASN A 40 -32.40 -13.51 20.06
C ASN A 40 -33.25 -14.15 18.95
N ASN A 41 -32.95 -13.83 17.69
CA ASN A 41 -33.50 -14.50 16.54
C ASN A 41 -32.60 -15.71 16.31
N LYS A 42 -33.09 -16.87 16.73
CA LYS A 42 -32.87 -18.10 15.96
C LYS A 42 -33.43 -17.85 14.56
N GLY A 43 -32.68 -17.12 13.73
CA GLY A 43 -32.91 -17.02 12.30
C GLY A 43 -32.65 -18.38 11.66
N PRO A 44 -33.22 -18.62 10.46
CA PRO A 44 -33.15 -19.94 9.83
C PRO A 44 -31.70 -20.35 9.71
N THR A 45 -31.41 -21.60 10.05
CA THR A 45 -30.12 -22.25 9.86
C THR A 45 -29.70 -22.05 8.41
N THR A 46 -28.95 -20.98 8.13
CA THR A 46 -28.34 -20.75 6.83
C THR A 46 -27.29 -21.83 6.71
N THR A 47 -27.53 -22.77 5.80
CA THR A 47 -26.50 -23.70 5.31
C THR A 47 -25.23 -22.88 5.11
N PRO A 48 -24.08 -23.26 5.69
CA PRO A 48 -22.85 -22.51 5.47
C PRO A 48 -22.62 -22.44 3.95
N LEU A 49 -22.43 -21.22 3.43
CA LEU A 49 -22.12 -20.96 2.01
C LEU A 49 -20.89 -21.73 1.52
N PHE A 50 -20.09 -22.25 2.46
CA PHE A 50 -18.87 -22.99 2.22
C PHE A 50 -19.06 -24.42 2.75
N PRO A 51 -18.87 -25.47 1.93
CA PRO A 51 -18.85 -26.83 2.44
C PRO A 51 -17.73 -26.95 3.48
N ASN A 52 -18.10 -27.43 4.67
CA ASN A 52 -17.32 -27.38 5.90
C ASN A 52 -16.14 -28.38 5.92
N ASN A 53 -15.59 -28.75 4.77
CA ASN A 53 -14.56 -29.78 4.64
C ASN A 53 -13.27 -29.21 4.04
N ASN A 54 -12.37 -28.79 4.93
CA ASN A 54 -10.97 -28.40 4.64
C ASN A 54 -10.16 -29.48 3.88
N LYS A 55 -10.71 -30.69 3.68
CA LYS A 55 -10.08 -31.79 2.92
C LYS A 55 -10.62 -31.97 1.50
N GLU A 56 -11.82 -31.50 1.16
CA GLU A 56 -12.41 -31.75 -0.18
C GLU A 56 -12.00 -30.69 -1.20
N ASN A 57 -11.71 -29.45 -0.77
CA ASN A 57 -11.39 -28.34 -1.67
C ASN A 57 -9.89 -28.16 -1.97
N GLY A 58 -9.01 -28.87 -1.26
CA GLY A 58 -7.55 -28.80 -1.47
C GLY A 58 -6.88 -27.52 -0.95
N TYR A 59 -7.53 -26.74 -0.08
CA TYR A 59 -6.97 -25.56 0.60
C TYR A 59 -7.59 -25.34 2.00
N ASN A 60 -6.87 -24.65 2.88
CA ASN A 60 -7.22 -24.51 4.30
C ASN A 60 -8.07 -23.25 4.58
N LEU A 61 -9.36 -23.43 4.86
CA LEU A 61 -10.25 -22.34 5.30
C LEU A 61 -10.42 -22.36 6.82
N ARG A 62 -10.30 -21.18 7.41
CA ARG A 62 -10.58 -20.90 8.83
C ARG A 62 -11.88 -20.13 8.96
N ASN A 63 -12.72 -20.56 9.89
CA ASN A 63 -13.95 -19.89 10.29
C ASN A 63 -14.05 -19.73 11.82
N ASP A 64 -12.94 -19.95 12.53
CA ASP A 64 -12.85 -19.68 13.95
C ASP A 64 -12.95 -18.18 14.25
N SER A 65 -13.45 -17.85 15.43
CA SER A 65 -13.72 -16.46 15.82
C SER A 65 -12.47 -15.58 15.72
N GLU A 66 -11.29 -16.11 16.06
CA GLU A 66 -10.04 -15.34 16.01
C GLU A 66 -9.69 -14.91 14.58
N ALA A 67 -9.74 -15.86 13.62
CA ALA A 67 -9.50 -15.57 12.21
C ALA A 67 -10.48 -14.53 11.64
N LEU A 68 -11.77 -14.70 11.93
CA LEU A 68 -12.81 -13.79 11.44
C LEU A 68 -12.64 -12.38 12.04
N GLU A 69 -12.33 -12.28 13.34
CA GLU A 69 -12.08 -11.01 14.01
C GLU A 69 -10.90 -10.26 13.38
N MET A 70 -9.74 -10.91 13.24
CA MET A 70 -8.53 -10.31 12.66
C MET A 70 -8.72 -9.84 11.20
N ALA A 71 -9.59 -10.51 10.46
CA ALA A 71 -9.89 -10.17 9.07
C ALA A 71 -11.01 -9.12 8.92
N SER A 72 -11.72 -8.77 10.01
CA SER A 72 -12.90 -7.91 9.96
C SER A 72 -12.62 -6.42 10.16
N SER A 73 -11.42 -6.04 10.61
CA SER A 73 -10.98 -4.65 10.81
C SER A 73 -9.74 -4.32 9.97
N ASP A 74 -9.42 -3.03 9.86
CA ASP A 74 -8.21 -2.55 9.21
C ASP A 74 -7.62 -1.38 10.02
N TYR A 75 -6.45 -0.90 9.62
CA TYR A 75 -5.75 0.17 10.32
C TYR A 75 -6.58 1.46 10.46
N GLY A 76 -7.47 1.73 9.50
CA GLY A 76 -8.39 2.84 9.57
C GLY A 76 -9.34 2.79 10.76
N ASN A 77 -9.73 1.58 11.21
CA ASN A 77 -10.66 1.37 12.33
C ASN A 77 -11.95 2.20 12.19
N MET A 78 -12.43 2.36 10.95
CA MET A 78 -13.66 3.10 10.61
C MET A 78 -14.76 2.21 10.03
N VAL A 79 -14.38 1.10 9.42
CA VAL A 79 -15.28 0.14 8.78
C VAL A 79 -14.99 -1.22 9.39
N ARG A 80 -16.04 -2.02 9.57
CA ARG A 80 -15.94 -3.40 10.01
C ARG A 80 -16.84 -4.27 9.16
N GLU A 81 -16.28 -5.27 8.51
CA GLU A 81 -17.00 -6.20 7.64
C GLU A 81 -16.52 -7.62 7.90
N ILE A 82 -17.42 -8.48 8.37
CA ILE A 82 -17.08 -9.85 8.78
C ILE A 82 -17.07 -10.76 7.54
N PRO A 83 -15.94 -11.43 7.24
CA PRO A 83 -15.92 -12.43 6.19
C PRO A 83 -16.62 -13.72 6.63
N ALA A 84 -16.97 -14.57 5.68
CA ALA A 84 -17.50 -15.89 6.00
C ALA A 84 -16.38 -16.90 6.31
N ALA A 85 -15.19 -16.71 5.74
CA ALA A 85 -14.00 -17.50 6.05
C ALA A 85 -12.70 -16.72 5.75
N VAL A 86 -11.59 -17.22 6.27
CA VAL A 86 -10.23 -16.76 5.97
C VAL A 86 -9.45 -17.91 5.36
N LEU A 87 -8.83 -17.69 4.20
CA LEU A 87 -7.86 -18.61 3.62
C LEU A 87 -6.48 -18.28 4.18
N ASP A 88 -5.84 -19.27 4.82
CA ASP A 88 -4.41 -19.26 5.14
C ASP A 88 -3.68 -20.10 4.07
N PRO A 89 -3.25 -19.51 2.95
CA PRO A 89 -2.65 -20.25 1.85
C PRO A 89 -1.27 -20.80 2.23
N SER A 90 -1.07 -22.09 1.96
CA SER A 90 0.24 -22.76 2.01
C SER A 90 1.02 -22.64 0.70
N SER A 91 0.32 -22.36 -0.39
CA SER A 91 0.90 -22.19 -1.72
C SER A 91 0.10 -21.19 -2.56
N ILE A 92 0.69 -20.72 -3.66
CA ILE A 92 -0.04 -19.89 -4.64
C ILE A 92 -1.16 -20.68 -5.34
N ASN A 93 -1.09 -22.01 -5.36
CA ASN A 93 -2.15 -22.84 -5.93
C ASN A 93 -3.41 -22.80 -5.06
N ASP A 94 -3.28 -22.64 -3.74
CA ASP A 94 -4.43 -22.51 -2.83
C ASP A 94 -5.24 -21.26 -3.19
N ILE A 95 -4.55 -20.17 -3.51
CA ILE A 95 -5.15 -18.91 -3.98
C ILE A 95 -5.86 -19.14 -5.32
N ALA A 96 -5.19 -19.79 -6.28
CA ALA A 96 -5.76 -20.10 -7.58
C ALA A 96 -7.02 -20.99 -7.47
N ASN A 97 -6.98 -22.00 -6.61
CA ASN A 97 -8.06 -22.95 -6.39
C ASN A 97 -9.26 -22.28 -5.70
N LEU A 98 -9.04 -21.36 -4.74
CA LEU A 98 -10.11 -20.56 -4.16
C LEU A 98 -10.79 -19.66 -5.19
N ILE A 99 -10.01 -19.01 -6.06
CA ILE A 99 -10.58 -18.14 -7.10
C ILE A 99 -11.38 -18.97 -8.11
N LYS A 100 -10.85 -20.13 -8.54
CA LYS A 100 -11.58 -21.06 -9.41
C LYS A 100 -12.86 -21.58 -8.78
N SER A 101 -12.85 -21.89 -7.47
CA SER A 101 -14.04 -22.38 -6.79
C SER A 101 -15.15 -21.33 -6.74
N SER A 102 -14.80 -20.06 -6.50
CA SER A 102 -15.76 -18.95 -6.58
C SER A 102 -16.28 -18.77 -8.02
N ASN A 103 -15.38 -18.78 -9.01
CA ASN A 103 -15.74 -18.57 -10.42
C ASN A 103 -16.63 -19.69 -10.99
N ASN A 104 -16.46 -20.92 -10.51
CA ASN A 104 -17.26 -22.08 -10.94
C ASN A 104 -18.51 -22.31 -10.07
N SER A 105 -18.71 -21.53 -9.01
CA SER A 105 -19.87 -21.63 -8.13
C SER A 105 -21.11 -21.04 -8.82
N SER A 106 -22.27 -21.65 -8.61
CA SER A 106 -23.56 -21.06 -8.99
C SER A 106 -23.87 -19.77 -8.23
N THR A 107 -23.23 -19.58 -7.07
CA THR A 107 -23.26 -18.34 -6.28
C THR A 107 -21.81 -17.91 -5.97
N PRO A 108 -21.17 -17.14 -6.86
CA PRO A 108 -19.81 -16.63 -6.63
C PRO A 108 -19.74 -15.76 -5.37
N PHE A 109 -18.61 -15.81 -4.68
CA PHE A 109 -18.33 -15.03 -3.48
C PHE A 109 -17.14 -14.09 -3.67
N ARG A 110 -17.15 -12.97 -2.94
CA ARG A 110 -16.05 -12.00 -2.97
C ARG A 110 -14.81 -12.56 -2.31
N ILE A 111 -13.66 -12.27 -2.91
CA ILE A 111 -12.34 -12.66 -2.39
C ILE A 111 -11.52 -11.38 -2.22
N ALA A 112 -10.91 -11.19 -1.05
CA ALA A 112 -10.06 -10.04 -0.77
C ALA A 112 -8.68 -10.50 -0.26
N PRO A 113 -7.59 -10.30 -1.03
CA PRO A 113 -6.25 -10.49 -0.51
C PRO A 113 -5.93 -9.45 0.56
N ARG A 114 -5.51 -9.91 1.73
CA ARG A 114 -5.10 -9.07 2.85
C ARG A 114 -3.61 -9.24 3.09
N GLY A 115 -2.88 -8.13 2.94
CA GLY A 115 -1.50 -7.98 3.40
C GLY A 115 -1.47 -7.74 4.91
N GLN A 116 -0.91 -6.60 5.34
CA GLN A 116 -0.87 -6.19 6.76
C GLN A 116 -2.13 -5.46 7.25
N GLY A 117 -3.23 -5.47 6.48
CA GLY A 117 -4.46 -4.79 6.89
C GLY A 117 -4.34 -3.26 7.02
N HIS A 118 -3.31 -2.64 6.43
CA HIS A 118 -3.04 -1.20 6.53
C HIS A 118 -3.93 -0.31 5.63
N SER A 119 -5.06 -0.87 5.20
CA SER A 119 -6.15 -0.11 4.56
C SER A 119 -6.84 0.78 5.58
N ILE A 120 -7.57 1.78 5.10
CA ILE A 120 -8.26 2.76 5.96
C ILE A 120 -9.79 2.71 5.86
N ARG A 121 -10.34 2.06 4.83
CA ARG A 121 -11.77 2.11 4.47
C ARG A 121 -12.31 0.75 4.03
N GLY A 122 -11.75 -0.35 4.53
CA GLY A 122 -12.23 -1.71 4.29
C GLY A 122 -11.81 -2.33 2.95
N GLN A 123 -10.83 -1.76 2.25
CA GLN A 123 -10.41 -2.24 0.91
C GLN A 123 -9.94 -3.71 0.91
N ALA A 124 -9.41 -4.21 2.04
CA ALA A 124 -8.93 -5.58 2.20
C ALA A 124 -9.94 -6.49 2.94
N MET A 125 -11.24 -6.14 2.94
CA MET A 125 -12.30 -6.92 3.58
C MET A 125 -13.22 -7.57 2.54
N ALA A 126 -13.82 -8.71 2.89
CA ALA A 126 -14.78 -9.41 2.04
C ALA A 126 -16.02 -9.82 2.85
N LYS A 127 -16.98 -8.90 3.03
CA LYS A 127 -18.25 -9.19 3.73
C LYS A 127 -18.94 -10.43 3.15
N ASN A 128 -19.19 -11.43 4.01
CA ASN A 128 -19.75 -12.73 3.66
C ASN A 128 -18.97 -13.50 2.56
N GLY A 129 -17.74 -13.09 2.28
CA GLY A 129 -16.84 -13.73 1.31
C GLY A 129 -15.63 -14.35 2.00
N VAL A 130 -14.51 -14.44 1.28
CA VAL A 130 -13.27 -15.01 1.80
C VAL A 130 -12.15 -13.98 1.78
N VAL A 131 -11.51 -13.78 2.93
CA VAL A 131 -10.27 -12.99 3.00
C VAL A 131 -9.08 -13.94 2.85
N ILE A 132 -8.12 -13.60 1.99
CA ILE A 132 -6.86 -14.37 1.88
C ILE A 132 -5.84 -13.70 2.78
N ASN A 133 -5.40 -14.40 3.83
CA ASN A 133 -4.29 -13.96 4.65
C ASN A 133 -2.97 -14.20 3.91
N MET A 134 -2.53 -13.21 3.12
CA MET A 134 -1.33 -13.36 2.29
C MET A 134 -0.09 -13.67 3.12
N THR A 135 -0.03 -13.20 4.37
CA THR A 135 1.14 -13.35 5.24
C THR A 135 1.44 -14.81 5.59
N ALA A 136 0.45 -15.71 5.50
CA ALA A 136 0.64 -17.14 5.70
C ALA A 136 1.67 -17.73 4.72
N LEU A 137 1.74 -17.23 3.48
CA LEU A 137 2.72 -17.69 2.48
C LEU A 137 4.17 -17.53 2.94
N LYS A 138 4.48 -16.57 3.82
CA LYS A 138 5.85 -16.32 4.30
C LYS A 138 6.44 -17.56 4.97
N GLY A 139 5.63 -18.31 5.72
CA GLY A 139 6.04 -19.54 6.40
C GLY A 139 6.28 -20.73 5.46
N HIS A 140 5.81 -20.65 4.21
CA HIS A 140 5.82 -21.78 3.27
C HIS A 140 6.79 -21.63 2.10
N ARG A 141 7.49 -20.48 2.01
CA ARG A 141 8.48 -20.25 0.94
C ARG A 141 9.88 -20.81 1.22
N ASN A 142 10.14 -21.43 2.38
CA ASN A 142 11.44 -22.02 2.73
C ASN A 142 12.65 -21.09 2.44
N GLY A 143 12.52 -19.79 2.77
CA GLY A 143 13.58 -18.80 2.52
C GLY A 143 13.64 -18.23 1.10
N THR A 144 12.81 -18.70 0.16
CA THR A 144 12.76 -18.21 -1.23
C THR A 144 11.80 -17.03 -1.44
N GLY A 145 11.37 -16.39 -0.36
CA GLY A 145 10.46 -15.23 -0.43
C GLY A 145 11.10 -13.97 -1.00
N ILE A 146 12.43 -13.86 -0.92
CA ILE A 146 13.19 -12.71 -1.40
C ILE A 146 14.48 -13.25 -2.00
N VAL A 147 14.65 -13.12 -3.32
CA VAL A 147 15.83 -13.60 -4.04
C VAL A 147 16.48 -12.43 -4.75
N VAL A 148 17.66 -12.03 -4.27
CA VAL A 148 18.44 -10.93 -4.85
C VAL A 148 19.30 -11.46 -5.99
N SER A 149 19.34 -10.74 -7.11
CA SER A 149 20.06 -11.15 -8.31
C SER A 149 20.61 -9.94 -9.08
N GLY A 150 21.60 -10.19 -9.92
CA GLY A 150 22.20 -9.18 -10.79
C GLY A 150 22.63 -9.80 -12.10
N ASN A 151 22.23 -9.19 -13.21
CA ASN A 151 22.57 -9.66 -14.55
C ASN A 151 23.34 -8.59 -15.32
N ARG A 152 24.19 -9.02 -16.25
CA ARG A 152 24.77 -8.11 -17.23
C ARG A 152 23.65 -7.56 -18.13
N THR A 153 23.73 -6.27 -18.42
CA THR A 153 22.90 -5.62 -19.43
C THR A 153 23.13 -6.27 -20.80
N ALA A 154 22.11 -6.23 -21.67
CA ALA A 154 22.19 -6.82 -23.01
C ALA A 154 23.33 -6.22 -23.86
N SER A 155 23.74 -4.98 -23.58
CA SER A 155 24.88 -4.30 -24.21
C SER A 155 26.25 -4.72 -23.64
N GLY A 156 26.29 -5.52 -22.57
CA GLY A 156 27.52 -5.91 -21.87
C GLY A 156 28.20 -4.80 -21.08
N SER A 157 27.64 -3.58 -21.07
CA SER A 157 28.28 -2.36 -20.57
C SER A 157 27.96 -2.02 -19.10
N GLY A 158 27.36 -2.94 -18.35
CA GLY A 158 26.98 -2.74 -16.95
C GLY A 158 26.13 -3.88 -16.38
N TYR A 159 25.83 -3.81 -15.09
CA TYR A 159 24.91 -4.70 -14.38
C TYR A 159 23.59 -3.97 -14.10
N TYR A 160 22.48 -4.72 -14.13
CA TYR A 160 21.24 -4.28 -13.49
C TYR A 160 20.91 -5.28 -12.37
N TYR A 161 20.54 -4.74 -11.21
CA TYR A 161 20.23 -5.51 -10.02
C TYR A 161 18.72 -5.52 -9.80
N TYR A 162 18.21 -6.66 -9.35
CA TYR A 162 16.81 -6.82 -9.02
C TYR A 162 16.62 -7.79 -7.86
N ALA A 163 15.44 -7.75 -7.25
CA ALA A 163 15.00 -8.81 -6.36
C ALA A 163 13.68 -9.38 -6.86
N ASP A 164 13.57 -10.71 -6.86
CA ASP A 164 12.30 -11.42 -6.98
C ASP A 164 11.71 -11.57 -5.58
N VAL A 165 10.57 -10.93 -5.36
CA VAL A 165 9.98 -10.78 -4.02
C VAL A 165 8.54 -11.29 -4.02
N GLY A 166 8.21 -12.14 -3.05
CA GLY A 166 6.83 -12.59 -2.82
C GLY A 166 5.88 -11.42 -2.52
N GLY A 167 4.67 -11.46 -3.08
CA GLY A 167 3.68 -10.38 -2.88
C GLY A 167 3.30 -10.15 -1.42
N GLU A 168 3.46 -11.16 -0.58
CA GLU A 168 3.20 -11.12 0.87
C GLU A 168 4.34 -10.49 1.70
N GLN A 169 5.54 -10.38 1.14
CA GLN A 169 6.72 -9.93 1.89
C GLN A 169 6.61 -8.46 2.29
N LEU A 170 7.17 -8.11 3.43
CA LEU A 170 7.21 -6.73 3.91
C LEU A 170 8.41 -5.99 3.31
N TRP A 171 8.24 -4.69 3.03
CA TRP A 171 9.35 -3.86 2.56
C TRP A 171 10.53 -3.79 3.54
N ILE A 172 10.29 -3.94 4.85
CA ILE A 172 11.38 -4.04 5.84
C ILE A 172 12.21 -5.31 5.68
N ASP A 173 11.58 -6.45 5.36
CA ASP A 173 12.28 -7.70 5.10
C ASP A 173 13.07 -7.62 3.79
N VAL A 174 12.49 -6.97 2.77
CA VAL A 174 13.15 -6.68 1.49
C VAL A 174 14.39 -5.83 1.71
N LEU A 175 14.29 -4.75 2.49
CA LEU A 175 15.42 -3.89 2.81
C LEU A 175 16.56 -4.69 3.45
N HIS A 176 16.26 -5.50 4.47
CA HIS A 176 17.28 -6.29 5.16
C HIS A 176 17.97 -7.27 4.19
N ALA A 177 17.20 -8.04 3.43
CA ALA A 177 17.74 -9.00 2.47
C ALA A 177 18.59 -8.33 1.38
N THR A 178 18.18 -7.17 0.85
CA THR A 178 18.98 -6.49 -0.18
C THR A 178 20.25 -5.87 0.38
N LEU A 179 20.24 -5.39 1.62
CA LEU A 179 21.41 -4.81 2.27
C LEU A 179 22.53 -5.83 2.50
N GLU A 180 22.22 -7.12 2.66
CA GLU A 180 23.22 -8.20 2.72
C GLU A 180 24.05 -8.27 1.42
N HIS A 181 23.50 -7.80 0.31
CA HIS A 181 24.17 -7.69 -0.98
C HIS A 181 24.71 -6.27 -1.28
N GLY A 182 24.62 -5.34 -0.32
CA GLY A 182 24.97 -3.93 -0.53
C GLY A 182 24.04 -3.20 -1.50
N LEU A 183 22.79 -3.68 -1.63
CA LEU A 183 21.78 -3.18 -2.55
C LEU A 183 20.54 -2.67 -1.78
N SER A 184 19.73 -1.87 -2.46
CA SER A 184 18.52 -1.27 -1.94
C SER A 184 17.50 -1.07 -3.05
N PRO A 185 16.19 -1.28 -2.80
CA PRO A 185 15.15 -0.68 -3.61
C PRO A 185 15.34 0.83 -3.77
N VAL A 186 14.93 1.36 -4.92
CA VAL A 186 15.08 2.78 -5.28
C VAL A 186 13.87 3.64 -4.90
N SER A 187 12.71 3.00 -4.71
CA SER A 187 11.45 3.66 -4.32
C SER A 187 10.85 3.01 -3.09
N TRP A 188 10.39 3.85 -2.16
CA TRP A 188 9.96 3.42 -0.83
C TRP A 188 8.55 3.93 -0.49
N THR A 189 8.05 3.45 0.64
CA THR A 189 6.97 4.05 1.44
C THR A 189 7.56 4.49 2.77
N ASP A 190 7.00 5.51 3.42
CA ASP A 190 7.57 6.01 4.68
C ASP A 190 7.48 4.97 5.81
N TYR A 191 6.47 4.12 5.75
CA TYR A 191 6.25 2.99 6.64
C TYR A 191 6.57 1.67 5.92
N LEU A 192 7.46 0.87 6.49
CA LEU A 192 8.05 -0.31 5.82
C LEU A 192 7.37 -1.64 6.18
N TYR A 193 6.47 -1.68 7.16
CA TYR A 193 5.68 -2.88 7.48
C TYR A 193 4.41 -2.94 6.62
N LEU A 194 4.58 -2.70 5.32
CA LEU A 194 3.58 -2.85 4.27
C LEU A 194 4.03 -3.98 3.34
N THR A 195 3.07 -4.76 2.84
CA THR A 195 3.37 -5.82 1.88
C THR A 195 3.66 -5.26 0.50
N VAL A 196 4.56 -5.90 -0.25
CA VAL A 196 4.86 -5.56 -1.66
C VAL A 196 3.59 -5.50 -2.51
N GLY A 197 2.77 -6.56 -2.51
CA GLY A 197 1.55 -6.62 -3.32
C GLY A 197 0.53 -5.53 -2.99
N GLY A 198 0.39 -5.19 -1.69
CA GLY A 198 -0.50 -4.11 -1.25
C GLY A 198 -0.09 -2.73 -1.75
N THR A 199 1.20 -2.39 -1.66
CA THR A 199 1.71 -1.10 -2.14
C THR A 199 1.69 -0.97 -3.66
N LEU A 200 2.06 -2.04 -4.39
CA LEU A 200 2.04 -2.08 -5.85
C LEU A 200 0.62 -2.05 -6.42
N SER A 201 -0.37 -2.50 -5.66
CA SER A 201 -1.79 -2.35 -6.03
C SER A 201 -2.31 -0.92 -5.86
N ASN A 202 -1.53 -0.01 -5.26
CA ASN A 202 -1.88 1.40 -5.09
C ASN A 202 -0.93 2.32 -5.89
N ALA A 203 0.29 2.49 -5.39
CA ALA A 203 1.37 3.24 -6.05
C ALA A 203 2.70 3.00 -5.32
N GLY A 204 2.69 3.19 -3.99
CA GLY A 204 3.89 3.16 -3.15
C GLY A 204 4.71 4.44 -3.31
N ILE A 205 4.40 5.47 -2.53
CA ILE A 205 4.95 6.81 -2.68
C ILE A 205 5.66 7.20 -1.38
N SER A 206 6.76 7.95 -1.54
CA SER A 206 7.58 8.53 -0.48
C SER A 206 8.48 9.60 -1.11
N GLY A 207 9.36 10.20 -0.32
CA GLY A 207 10.29 11.25 -0.71
C GLY A 207 11.26 10.91 -1.85
N THR A 208 11.40 9.66 -2.30
CA THR A 208 12.22 9.30 -3.49
C THR A 208 11.44 9.35 -4.81
N ALA A 209 10.11 9.47 -4.78
CA ALA A 209 9.25 9.33 -5.95
C ALA A 209 9.46 10.43 -6.99
N PHE A 210 9.90 11.63 -6.60
CA PHE A 210 10.22 12.69 -7.57
C PHE A 210 11.38 12.29 -8.51
N ARG A 211 12.30 11.43 -8.04
CA ARG A 211 13.50 11.01 -8.77
C ARG A 211 13.28 9.72 -9.55
N TYR A 212 12.72 8.72 -8.86
CA TYR A 212 12.58 7.36 -9.38
C TYR A 212 11.16 7.01 -9.86
N GLY A 213 10.17 7.85 -9.58
CA GLY A 213 8.76 7.48 -9.69
C GLY A 213 8.30 6.67 -8.47
N PRO A 214 7.00 6.41 -8.32
CA PRO A 214 6.47 5.52 -7.28
C PRO A 214 6.99 4.08 -7.42
N GLN A 215 6.72 3.23 -6.43
CA GLN A 215 7.13 1.81 -6.46
C GLN A 215 6.59 1.09 -7.71
N ILE A 216 5.37 1.42 -8.17
CA ILE A 216 4.81 0.86 -9.40
C ILE A 216 5.59 1.22 -10.68
N SER A 217 6.37 2.31 -10.69
CA SER A 217 7.27 2.66 -11.81
C SER A 217 8.60 1.89 -11.75
N ASN A 218 8.84 1.09 -10.70
CA ASN A 218 10.11 0.43 -10.41
C ASN A 218 9.93 -1.10 -10.31
N VAL A 219 9.12 -1.66 -11.20
CA VAL A 219 8.86 -3.10 -11.34
C VAL A 219 9.22 -3.55 -12.75
N TYR A 220 9.98 -4.63 -12.87
CA TYR A 220 10.31 -5.24 -14.16
C TYR A 220 9.27 -6.29 -14.60
N GLU A 221 8.73 -7.05 -13.65
CA GLU A 221 7.86 -8.20 -13.92
C GLU A 221 6.99 -8.51 -12.70
N LEU A 222 5.81 -9.08 -12.91
CA LEU A 222 4.89 -9.58 -11.88
C LEU A 222 4.46 -11.01 -12.21
N ASP A 223 4.28 -11.83 -11.18
CA ASP A 223 3.44 -13.03 -11.25
C ASP A 223 2.12 -12.75 -10.56
N VAL A 224 1.01 -13.03 -11.27
CA VAL A 224 -0.34 -12.69 -10.85
C VAL A 224 -1.23 -13.91 -10.96
N ILE A 225 -2.04 -14.17 -9.93
CA ILE A 225 -3.20 -15.07 -10.04
C ILE A 225 -4.41 -14.22 -10.42
N THR A 226 -4.92 -14.37 -11.64
CA THR A 226 -6.02 -13.52 -12.14
C THR A 226 -7.36 -13.82 -11.47
N GLY A 227 -8.38 -13.01 -11.73
CA GLY A 227 -9.77 -13.28 -11.30
C GLY A 227 -10.38 -14.58 -11.85
N LYS A 228 -9.71 -15.25 -12.81
CA LYS A 228 -10.07 -16.60 -13.30
C LYS A 228 -9.30 -17.72 -12.60
N GLY A 229 -8.39 -17.37 -11.69
CA GLY A 229 -7.49 -18.30 -11.02
C GLY A 229 -6.34 -18.81 -11.90
N GLU A 230 -6.02 -18.08 -12.97
CA GLU A 230 -4.90 -18.41 -13.86
C GLU A 230 -3.62 -17.77 -13.36
N PHE A 231 -2.51 -18.51 -13.36
CA PHE A 231 -1.18 -17.96 -13.09
C PHE A 231 -0.64 -17.31 -14.36
N VAL A 232 -0.32 -16.02 -14.29
CA VAL A 232 0.20 -15.25 -15.41
C VAL A 232 1.42 -14.44 -14.97
N THR A 233 2.56 -14.69 -15.61
CA THR A 233 3.72 -13.79 -15.56
C THR A 233 3.54 -12.67 -16.57
N CYS A 234 3.67 -11.42 -16.13
CA CYS A 234 3.48 -10.23 -16.96
C CYS A 234 4.57 -9.17 -16.73
N SER A 235 4.88 -8.40 -17.76
CA SER A 235 5.86 -7.32 -17.79
C SER A 235 5.45 -6.29 -18.86
N ALA A 236 6.21 -5.20 -19.00
CA ALA A 236 5.99 -4.22 -20.07
C ALA A 236 6.03 -4.84 -21.51
N HIS A 237 6.62 -6.02 -21.67
CA HIS A 237 6.78 -6.69 -22.96
C HIS A 237 6.08 -8.05 -23.07
N LYS A 238 5.43 -8.52 -22.01
CA LYS A 238 4.72 -9.82 -21.96
C LYS A 238 3.43 -9.66 -21.16
N ASN A 239 2.28 -9.97 -21.74
CA ASN A 239 0.97 -9.75 -21.09
C ASN A 239 0.86 -8.31 -20.51
N SER A 240 1.28 -7.31 -21.29
CA SER A 240 1.49 -5.93 -20.83
C SER A 240 0.22 -5.24 -20.36
N GLU A 241 -0.94 -5.58 -20.94
CA GLU A 241 -2.23 -5.10 -20.47
C GLU A 241 -2.48 -5.48 -19.00
N LEU A 242 -2.25 -6.75 -18.63
CA LEU A 242 -2.37 -7.20 -17.24
C LEU A 242 -1.33 -6.52 -16.34
N PHE A 243 -0.09 -6.37 -16.82
CA PHE A 243 0.97 -5.71 -16.06
C PHE A 243 0.61 -4.28 -15.68
N HIS A 244 0.14 -3.49 -16.65
CA HIS A 244 -0.27 -2.11 -16.41
C HIS A 244 -1.60 -2.00 -15.66
N ALA A 245 -2.52 -2.94 -15.83
CA ALA A 245 -3.78 -2.95 -15.09
C ALA A 245 -3.59 -3.27 -13.60
N VAL A 246 -2.68 -4.20 -13.27
CA VAL A 246 -2.44 -4.63 -11.88
C VAL A 246 -1.68 -3.58 -11.07
N LEU A 247 -0.73 -2.87 -11.68
CA LEU A 247 0.02 -1.78 -11.04
C LEU A 247 -0.89 -0.57 -10.79
N GLY A 248 -1.18 -0.29 -9.52
CA GLY A 248 -2.21 0.69 -9.13
C GLY A 248 -3.64 0.22 -9.36
N GLY A 249 -3.84 -1.07 -9.65
CA GLY A 249 -5.13 -1.66 -10.00
C GLY A 249 -6.07 -1.98 -8.84
N LEU A 250 -5.73 -1.57 -7.61
CA LEU A 250 -6.54 -1.76 -6.41
C LEU A 250 -6.98 -3.23 -6.18
N GLY A 251 -6.14 -4.19 -6.59
CA GLY A 251 -6.41 -5.63 -6.49
C GLY A 251 -7.54 -6.14 -7.38
N GLN A 252 -8.03 -5.36 -8.35
CA GLN A 252 -9.22 -5.70 -9.15
C GLN A 252 -8.97 -6.79 -10.21
N PHE A 253 -7.73 -6.90 -10.70
CA PHE A 253 -7.40 -7.76 -11.84
C PHE A 253 -6.74 -9.09 -11.44
N GLY A 254 -6.36 -9.23 -10.17
CA GLY A 254 -5.73 -10.42 -9.65
C GLY A 254 -4.90 -10.19 -8.39
N VAL A 255 -4.32 -11.26 -7.88
CA VAL A 255 -3.46 -11.29 -6.69
C VAL A 255 -2.00 -11.31 -7.14
N ILE A 256 -1.23 -10.28 -6.79
CA ILE A 256 0.22 -10.25 -7.00
C ILE A 256 0.85 -11.27 -6.05
N VAL A 257 1.47 -12.32 -6.60
CA VAL A 257 2.18 -13.36 -5.83
C VAL A 257 3.69 -13.26 -5.93
N ARG A 258 4.23 -12.56 -6.94
CA ARG A 258 5.64 -12.17 -7.01
C ARG A 258 5.79 -10.84 -7.75
N ALA A 259 6.76 -10.03 -7.35
CA ALA A 259 7.23 -8.87 -8.11
C ALA A 259 8.75 -8.91 -8.28
N ARG A 260 9.23 -8.60 -9.48
CA ARG A 260 10.64 -8.32 -9.74
C ARG A 260 10.88 -6.82 -9.62
N ILE A 261 11.55 -6.39 -8.56
CA ILE A 261 11.76 -4.96 -8.24
C ILE A 261 13.16 -4.50 -8.60
N VAL A 262 13.30 -3.22 -8.96
CA VAL A 262 14.57 -2.58 -9.29
C VAL A 262 15.42 -2.37 -8.03
N LEU A 263 16.72 -2.67 -8.09
CA LEU A 263 17.69 -2.38 -7.04
C LEU A 263 18.85 -1.50 -7.55
N GLU A 264 19.36 -0.66 -6.68
CA GLU A 264 20.60 0.11 -6.87
C GLU A 264 21.56 -0.10 -5.67
N PRO A 265 22.86 0.24 -5.80
CA PRO A 265 23.79 0.24 -4.67
C PRO A 265 23.27 1.03 -3.47
N ALA A 266 23.29 0.41 -2.29
CA ALA A 266 22.79 1.03 -1.07
C ALA A 266 23.76 2.14 -0.57
N PRO A 267 23.27 3.36 -0.28
CA PRO A 267 24.08 4.35 0.40
C PRO A 267 24.38 3.91 1.84
N LYS A 268 25.60 4.17 2.31
CA LYS A 268 26.01 3.79 3.68
C LYS A 268 25.50 4.73 4.77
N ARG A 269 25.19 5.98 4.40
CA ARG A 269 24.83 7.06 5.33
C ARG A 269 23.88 8.03 4.64
N VAL A 270 23.05 8.70 5.43
CA VAL A 270 22.14 9.75 4.97
C VAL A 270 22.42 11.00 5.79
N LYS A 271 22.61 12.15 5.13
CA LYS A 271 22.56 13.47 5.77
C LYS A 271 21.12 13.93 5.76
N TRP A 272 20.54 14.09 6.94
CA TRP A 272 19.13 14.47 7.07
C TRP A 272 19.02 15.89 7.60
N VAL A 273 18.24 16.72 6.92
CA VAL A 273 18.03 18.14 7.23
C VAL A 273 16.53 18.41 7.25
N ARG A 274 16.07 19.24 8.19
CA ARG A 274 14.74 19.84 8.18
C ARG A 274 14.89 21.36 8.16
N MET A 275 14.10 22.00 7.31
CA MET A 275 14.03 23.47 7.19
C MET A 275 12.61 23.90 7.54
N LEU A 276 12.49 24.94 8.39
CA LEU A 276 11.21 25.45 8.86
C LEU A 276 10.85 26.71 8.07
N TYR A 277 9.61 26.76 7.60
CA TYR A 277 9.06 27.89 6.85
C TYR A 277 7.83 28.44 7.58
N THR A 278 7.67 29.75 7.54
CA THR A 278 6.45 30.44 8.02
C THR A 278 5.53 30.84 6.86
N ASN A 279 6.07 30.90 5.64
CA ASN A 279 5.35 31.19 4.41
C ASN A 279 5.19 29.92 3.57
N PHE A 280 3.94 29.57 3.25
CA PHE A 280 3.63 28.39 2.45
C PHE A 280 4.17 28.49 1.02
N SER A 281 4.10 29.66 0.40
CA SER A 281 4.55 29.85 -0.99
C SER A 281 6.05 29.64 -1.11
N GLU A 282 6.83 30.19 -0.17
CA GLU A 282 8.29 29.96 -0.10
C GLU A 282 8.61 28.47 0.11
N PHE A 283 7.89 27.81 1.04
CA PHE A 283 8.02 26.37 1.27
C PHE A 283 7.76 25.55 -0.01
N ALA A 284 6.66 25.85 -0.71
CA ALA A 284 6.26 25.14 -1.91
C ALA A 284 7.25 25.36 -3.05
N GLU A 285 7.65 26.61 -3.31
CA GLU A 285 8.61 26.97 -4.36
C GLU A 285 10.00 26.36 -4.12
N ASP A 286 10.49 26.35 -2.89
CA ASP A 286 11.79 25.76 -2.56
C ASP A 286 11.76 24.23 -2.71
N GLN A 287 10.66 23.56 -2.33
CA GLN A 287 10.49 22.13 -2.63
C GLN A 287 10.53 21.85 -4.13
N GLU A 288 9.83 22.65 -4.93
CA GLU A 288 9.83 22.50 -6.40
C GLU A 288 11.21 22.72 -7.01
N ARG A 289 11.95 23.72 -6.50
CA ARG A 289 13.33 24.00 -6.90
C ARG A 289 14.24 22.82 -6.60
N LEU A 290 14.12 22.24 -5.41
CA LEU A 290 14.92 21.08 -4.97
C LEU A 290 14.69 19.85 -5.86
N ILE A 291 13.47 19.61 -6.33
CA ILE A 291 13.18 18.44 -7.19
C ILE A 291 13.41 18.70 -8.69
N LYS A 292 13.48 19.97 -9.11
CA LYS A 292 13.74 20.35 -10.51
C LYS A 292 15.17 20.03 -10.95
N MET A 293 16.12 19.98 -10.02
CA MET A 293 17.55 19.85 -10.31
C MET A 293 18.03 18.40 -10.54
N ASN A 294 17.15 17.41 -10.72
CA ASN A 294 17.53 16.02 -10.44
C ASN A 294 17.20 15.04 -11.60
N ASP A 295 18.18 14.80 -12.48
CA ASP A 295 18.19 13.57 -13.29
C ASP A 295 18.56 12.36 -12.40
N ARG A 296 18.16 11.13 -12.78
CA ARG A 296 18.39 9.91 -11.98
C ARG A 296 19.87 9.73 -11.61
N LYS A 297 20.79 10.21 -12.45
CA LYS A 297 22.24 10.05 -12.30
C LYS A 297 22.96 11.24 -11.65
N ASP A 298 22.26 12.32 -11.31
CA ASP A 298 22.90 13.46 -10.66
C ASP A 298 23.31 13.10 -9.22
N LYS A 299 24.58 13.31 -8.88
CA LYS A 299 25.17 13.01 -7.56
C LYS A 299 25.09 14.17 -6.59
N ASN A 300 24.84 15.39 -7.08
CA ASN A 300 24.65 16.59 -6.26
C ASN A 300 23.17 16.88 -6.00
N ALA A 301 22.29 16.09 -6.62
CA ALA A 301 20.85 16.11 -6.43
C ALA A 301 20.43 15.70 -5.01
N LEU A 302 19.26 16.20 -4.61
CA LEU A 302 18.56 15.66 -3.45
C LEU A 302 18.17 14.19 -3.72
N ASP A 303 18.35 13.32 -2.74
CA ASP A 303 17.95 11.90 -2.86
C ASP A 303 16.51 11.65 -2.36
N TYR A 304 16.06 12.45 -1.38
CA TYR A 304 14.81 12.24 -0.66
C TYR A 304 14.22 13.58 -0.20
N LEU A 305 12.92 13.81 -0.45
CA LEU A 305 12.19 15.00 -0.02
C LEU A 305 10.91 14.63 0.73
N GLU A 306 11.02 14.40 2.05
CA GLU A 306 9.90 14.19 3.00
C GLU A 306 10.46 13.98 4.42
N ASP A 307 9.58 13.81 5.40
CA ASP A 307 9.90 13.39 6.77
C ASP A 307 9.82 11.86 6.97
N ARG A 308 10.49 11.30 8.00
CA ARG A 308 10.38 9.89 8.39
C ARG A 308 9.33 9.70 9.48
N VAL A 309 8.47 8.69 9.32
CA VAL A 309 7.34 8.44 10.23
C VAL A 309 7.63 7.48 11.40
N ARG A 310 8.78 6.77 11.40
CA ARG A 310 9.11 5.75 12.42
C ARG A 310 9.08 6.26 13.87
N SER A 311 9.59 7.46 14.11
CA SER A 311 9.55 8.06 15.46
C SER A 311 8.11 8.37 15.90
N GLY A 312 7.24 8.74 14.96
CA GLY A 312 5.82 8.97 15.21
C GLY A 312 5.08 7.67 15.53
N GLU A 313 5.33 6.61 14.75
CA GLU A 313 4.81 5.27 15.01
C GLU A 313 5.14 4.78 16.43
N LEU A 314 6.42 4.77 16.79
CA LEU A 314 6.86 4.29 18.11
C LEU A 314 6.21 5.06 19.27
N LYS A 315 5.98 6.36 19.07
CA LYS A 315 5.29 7.21 20.03
C LYS A 315 3.80 6.89 20.11
N LEU A 316 3.13 6.64 19.00
CA LEU A 316 1.72 6.24 19.00
C LEU A 316 1.53 4.87 19.65
N GLN A 317 2.41 3.91 19.35
CA GLN A 317 2.40 2.59 19.97
C GLN A 317 2.59 2.67 21.49
N SER A 318 3.57 3.45 21.98
CA SER A 318 3.81 3.60 23.42
C SER A 318 2.66 4.29 24.16
N GLN A 319 1.81 5.02 23.44
CA GLN A 319 0.63 5.70 23.98
C GLN A 319 -0.67 4.89 23.81
N GLY A 320 -0.62 3.68 23.23
CA GLY A 320 -1.82 2.89 22.91
C GLY A 320 -2.70 3.53 21.82
N LEU A 321 -2.15 4.48 21.06
CA LEU A 321 -2.85 5.22 20.00
C LEU A 321 -2.65 4.59 18.62
N TRP A 322 -2.03 3.41 18.52
CA TRP A 322 -1.83 2.70 17.25
C TRP A 322 -3.08 1.93 16.79
N GLU A 323 -3.97 1.59 17.72
CA GLU A 323 -5.18 0.79 17.46
C GLU A 323 -6.47 1.66 17.48
N VAL A 324 -6.34 2.98 17.51
CA VAL A 324 -7.49 3.91 17.46
C VAL A 324 -7.93 4.17 16.01
N PRO A 325 -9.07 4.84 15.76
CA PRO A 325 -9.45 5.23 14.40
C PRO A 325 -8.44 6.18 13.73
N HIS A 326 -8.01 5.82 12.52
CA HIS A 326 -7.10 6.58 11.64
C HIS A 326 -7.83 7.05 10.36
N PRO A 327 -8.65 8.12 10.44
CA PRO A 327 -9.36 8.68 9.28
C PRO A 327 -8.42 9.44 8.34
N TRP A 328 -7.40 8.78 7.81
CA TRP A 328 -6.42 9.41 6.93
C TRP A 328 -7.04 9.76 5.58
N LEU A 329 -6.58 10.86 5.00
CA LEU A 329 -6.98 11.32 3.67
C LEU A 329 -5.74 11.56 2.83
N ASN A 330 -5.65 10.84 1.70
CA ASN A 330 -4.52 10.91 0.78
C ASN A 330 -5.01 11.45 -0.56
N LEU A 331 -4.36 12.48 -1.09
CA LEU A 331 -4.80 13.20 -2.28
C LEU A 331 -3.62 13.58 -3.18
N PHE A 332 -3.89 13.64 -4.48
CA PHE A 332 -3.02 14.31 -5.44
C PHE A 332 -3.60 15.67 -5.78
N ILE A 333 -2.79 16.72 -5.64
CA ILE A 333 -3.19 18.10 -5.89
C ILE A 333 -2.38 18.63 -7.08
N PRO A 334 -3.02 19.10 -8.16
CA PRO A 334 -2.29 19.74 -9.26
C PRO A 334 -1.51 20.95 -8.75
N LYS A 335 -0.25 21.12 -9.18
CA LYS A 335 0.55 22.31 -8.85
C LYS A 335 -0.19 23.61 -9.08
N SER A 336 -0.94 23.72 -10.18
CA SER A 336 -1.72 24.91 -10.53
C SER A 336 -2.79 25.31 -9.51
N ARG A 337 -3.11 24.43 -8.54
CA ARG A 337 -4.15 24.64 -7.52
C ARG A 337 -3.59 24.58 -6.10
N ILE A 338 -2.26 24.48 -5.91
CA ILE A 338 -1.69 24.24 -4.58
C ILE A 338 -1.89 25.42 -3.63
N GLU A 339 -1.81 26.66 -4.14
CA GLU A 339 -2.07 27.85 -3.33
C GLU A 339 -3.54 28.02 -2.96
N GLU A 340 -4.44 27.71 -3.89
CA GLU A 340 -5.88 27.68 -3.60
C GLU A 340 -6.21 26.60 -2.57
N PHE A 341 -5.59 25.43 -2.68
CA PHE A 341 -5.73 24.36 -1.71
C PHE A 341 -5.22 24.80 -0.32
N ASN A 342 -4.07 25.46 -0.24
CA ASN A 342 -3.55 26.01 1.01
C ASN A 342 -4.52 27.00 1.65
N ALA A 343 -5.06 27.94 0.86
CA ALA A 343 -6.05 28.89 1.34
C ALA A 343 -7.32 28.19 1.85
N ALA A 344 -7.92 27.31 1.04
CA ALA A 344 -9.20 26.70 1.35
C ALA A 344 -9.11 25.62 2.44
N VAL A 345 -8.03 24.83 2.48
CA VAL A 345 -7.93 23.66 3.36
C VAL A 345 -7.09 23.97 4.58
N PHE A 346 -5.82 24.39 4.42
CA PHE A 346 -4.96 24.61 5.58
C PHE A 346 -5.36 25.85 6.36
N LYS A 347 -5.56 26.99 5.69
CA LYS A 347 -5.95 28.22 6.39
C LYS A 347 -7.42 28.15 6.82
N ASP A 348 -8.33 27.88 5.89
CA ASP A 348 -9.75 28.08 6.15
C ASP A 348 -10.48 26.94 6.87
N ILE A 349 -10.00 25.71 6.72
CA ILE A 349 -10.59 24.54 7.40
C ILE A 349 -9.74 24.15 8.60
N VAL A 350 -8.45 23.85 8.41
CA VAL A 350 -7.61 23.29 9.48
C VAL A 350 -7.32 24.34 10.56
N LEU A 351 -6.72 25.47 10.19
CA LEU A 351 -6.33 26.51 11.15
C LEU A 351 -7.55 27.25 11.71
N LYS A 352 -8.45 27.77 10.86
CA LYS A 352 -9.63 28.52 11.33
C LYS A 352 -10.58 27.69 12.20
N ARG A 353 -10.72 26.38 11.96
CA ARG A 353 -11.58 25.51 12.79
C ARG A 353 -10.82 24.79 13.90
N ASN A 354 -9.53 25.12 14.10
CA ASN A 354 -8.65 24.53 15.11
C ASN A 354 -8.68 22.98 15.09
N ILE A 355 -8.66 22.40 13.88
CA ILE A 355 -8.67 20.95 13.69
C ILE A 355 -7.30 20.41 14.12
N THR A 356 -7.29 19.49 15.09
CA THR A 356 -6.08 18.76 15.46
C THR A 356 -5.74 17.74 14.38
N THR A 357 -4.69 18.00 13.61
CA THR A 357 -4.07 17.02 12.72
C THR A 357 -2.84 16.41 13.39
N GLY A 358 -2.53 15.18 13.03
CA GLY A 358 -1.18 14.64 13.13
C GLY A 358 -0.27 15.28 12.07
N PRO A 359 0.83 14.61 11.69
CA PRO A 359 1.64 15.05 10.57
C PRO A 359 0.77 15.34 9.34
N VAL A 360 1.10 16.37 8.59
CA VAL A 360 0.57 16.58 7.24
C VAL A 360 1.77 16.53 6.32
N LEU A 361 1.82 15.52 5.46
CA LEU A 361 2.88 15.37 4.49
C LEU A 361 2.43 16.04 3.21
N LEU A 362 3.25 16.94 2.68
CA LEU A 362 2.99 17.67 1.44
C LEU A 362 4.31 17.88 0.71
N TYR A 363 4.41 17.35 -0.51
CA TYR A 363 5.60 17.46 -1.34
C TYR A 363 5.27 17.30 -2.83
N PRO A 364 6.01 17.97 -3.71
CA PRO A 364 5.81 17.86 -5.15
C PRO A 364 6.42 16.57 -5.69
N MET A 365 5.81 16.05 -6.75
CA MET A 365 6.26 14.90 -7.52
C MET A 365 6.23 15.21 -9.01
N ASN A 366 7.01 14.46 -9.79
CA ASN A 366 7.10 14.61 -11.23
C ASN A 366 6.16 13.61 -11.91
N ARG A 367 5.18 14.09 -12.70
CA ARG A 367 4.18 13.21 -13.37
C ARG A 367 4.77 12.24 -14.39
N ASN A 368 5.94 12.55 -14.94
CA ASN A 368 6.55 11.80 -16.04
C ASN A 368 7.55 10.73 -15.56
N LYS A 369 7.49 10.33 -14.28
CA LYS A 369 8.48 9.44 -13.64
C LYS A 369 7.98 8.05 -13.33
#